data_AF-A0A7V3A2J3-F1
#
_entry.id   AF-A0A7V3A2J3-F1
#
_cell.length_a   1.000
_cell.length_b   1.000
_cell.length_c   1.000
_cell.angle_alpha   90.00
_cell.angle_beta   90.00
_cell.angle_gamma   90.00
#
_symmetry.space_group_name_H-M   'P 1'
#
loop_
_entity.id
_entity.type
_entity.pdbx_description
1 polymer ?
#
loop_
_entity_poly.entity_id
_entity_poly.type
_entity_poly.pdbx_seq_one_letter_code
_entity_poly.pdbx_strand_id
1 'polypeptide(L)' 'MIKVTRLDGKVYYVNPHQIEYIEENPDTTLIMLSGKRLVVKEDYQSIFKEIVEYRRMIGCFKNEE' A
#
# COMPACT_ATOMS: atom_id res chain seq x y z
N MET A 1 -7.31 1.18 -4.53
CA MET A 1 -6.05 1.92 -4.37
C MET A 1 -5.93 2.33 -2.92
N ILE A 2 -4.73 2.30 -2.34
CA ILE A 2 -4.45 2.78 -0.98
C ILE A 2 -3.80 4.15 -1.06
N LYS A 3 -4.13 5.05 -0.13
CA LYS A 3 -3.52 6.38 -0.04
C LYS A 3 -2.21 6.28 0.73
N VAL A 4 -1.16 6.89 0.20
CA VAL A 4 0.14 7.04 0.88
C VAL A 4 0.71 8.43 0.64
N THR A 5 1.60 8.86 1.52
CA THR A 5 2.21 10.18 1.47
C THR A 5 3.72 10.04 1.36
N ARG A 6 4.31 10.57 0.30
CA ARG A 6 5.77 10.63 0.20
C ARG A 6 6.37 11.54 1.28
N LEU A 7 7.66 11.37 1.54
CA LEU A 7 8.41 12.26 2.43
C LEU A 7 8.32 13.75 2.02
N ASP A 8 8.22 14.03 0.72
CA ASP A 8 8.03 15.38 0.15
C ASP A 8 6.60 15.96 0.34
N GLY A 9 5.70 15.22 0.98
CA GLY A 9 4.32 15.64 1.26
C GLY A 9 3.34 15.38 0.11
N LYS A 10 3.79 14.88 -1.04
CA LYS A 10 2.88 14.53 -2.14
C LYS A 10 2.11 13.26 -1.81
N VAL A 11 0.81 13.30 -2.12
CA VAL A 11 -0.10 12.18 -1.94
C VAL A 11 -0.11 11.31 -3.19
N TYR A 12 0.00 10.01 -3.01
CA TYR A 12 -0.11 9.00 -4.06
C TYR A 12 -1.21 8.00 -3.71
N TYR A 13 -1.85 7.47 -4.75
CA TYR A 13 -2.78 6.35 -4.64
C TYR A 13 -2.13 5.13 -5.30
N VAL A 14 -1.70 4.17 -4.47
CA VAL A 14 -0.91 3.01 -4.90
C VAL A 14 -1.81 1.80 -5.05
N ASN A 15 -1.54 0.98 -6.07
CA ASN A 15 -2.18 -0.33 -6.19
C ASN A 15 -1.47 -1.32 -5.25
N PRO A 16 -2.12 -1.79 -4.18
CA PRO A 16 -1.47 -2.69 -3.23
C PRO A 16 -1.18 -4.08 -3.81
N HIS A 17 -1.83 -4.49 -4.91
CA HIS A 17 -1.51 -5.75 -5.59
C HIS A 17 -0.18 -5.70 -6.37
N GLN A 18 0.38 -4.51 -6.57
CA GLN A 18 1.64 -4.30 -7.27
C GLN A 18 2.81 -4.11 -6.32
N ILE A 19 2.56 -4.14 -5.00
CA ILE A 19 3.61 -4.12 -3.98
C ILE A 19 4.18 -5.54 -3.90
N GLU A 20 5.49 -5.65 -4.07
CA GLU A 20 6.23 -6.90 -3.95
C GLU A 20 6.54 -7.19 -2.48
N TYR A 21 7.11 -6.21 -1.78
CA TYR A 21 7.34 -6.25 -0.33
C TYR A 21 7.45 -4.82 0.25
N ILE A 22 7.41 -4.74 1.57
CA ILE A 22 7.55 -3.50 2.34
C ILE A 22 8.78 -3.65 3.24
N GLU A 23 9.68 -2.69 3.21
CA GLU A 23 10.80 -2.58 4.14
C GLU A 23 10.58 -1.40 5.10
N GLU A 24 11.00 -1.56 6.35
CA GLU A 24 10.95 -0.52 7.38
C GLU A 24 12.37 -0.27 7.88
N ASN A 25 13.04 0.76 7.34
CA ASN A 25 14.42 1.12 7.69
C ASN A 25 14.78 2.56 7.27
N PRO A 26 15.03 3.50 8.20
CA PRO A 26 14.18 3.85 9.33
C PRO A 26 12.77 4.33 8.90
N ASP A 27 12.62 4.68 7.62
CA ASP A 27 11.35 5.03 6.98
C ASP A 27 10.76 3.80 6.27
N THR A 28 9.46 3.86 5.96
CA THR A 28 8.78 2.78 5.23
C THR A 28 8.99 2.93 3.72
N THR A 29 9.46 1.86 3.08
CA THR A 29 9.63 1.79 1.62
C THR A 29 8.73 0.71 1.03
N LEU A 30 7.92 1.10 0.04
CA LEU A 30 7.15 0.18 -0.79
C LEU A 30 7.97 -0.20 -2.02
N ILE A 31 8.28 -1.48 -2.17
CA ILE A 31 8.96 -2.01 -3.34
C ILE A 31 7.89 -2.58 -4.26
N MET A 32 7.80 -2.03 -5.47
CA MET A 32 6.81 -2.43 -6.46
C MET A 32 7.37 -3.51 -7.39
N LEU A 33 6.52 -4.41 -7.88
CA LEU A 33 6.87 -5.43 -8.88
C LEU A 33 7.50 -4.85 -10.15
N SER A 34 7.22 -3.57 -10.45
CA SER A 34 7.82 -2.86 -11.58
C SER A 34 9.27 -2.42 -11.32
N GLY A 35 9.87 -2.74 -10.17
CA GLY A 35 11.16 -2.23 -9.71
C GLY A 35 11.13 -0.79 -9.16
N LYS A 36 9.96 -0.14 -9.10
CA LYS A 36 9.84 1.21 -8.51
C LYS A 36 9.88 1.13 -6.99
N ARG A 37 10.53 2.11 -6.36
CA ARG A 37 10.60 2.22 -4.90
C ARG A 37 9.94 3.51 -4.43
N LEU A 38 9.04 3.40 -3.46
CA LEU A 38 8.31 4.53 -2.92
C LEU A 38 8.53 4.63 -1.41
N VAL A 39 9.31 5.61 -0.98
CA VAL A 39 9.49 5.94 0.44
C VAL A 39 8.34 6.81 0.90
N VAL A 40 7.66 6.39 1.96
CA VAL A 40 6.43 6.99 2.47
C VAL A 40 6.53 7.35 3.95
N LYS A 41 5.66 8.24 4.42
CA LYS A 41 5.62 8.69 5.82
C LYS A 41 4.86 7.74 6.74
N GLU A 42 3.96 6.96 6.17
CA GLU A 42 3.16 5.99 6.91
C GLU A 42 4.02 4.81 7.37
N ASP A 43 3.77 4.31 8.59
CA ASP A 43 4.40 3.08 9.08
C ASP A 43 3.79 1.83 8.44
N TYR A 44 4.44 0.68 8.64
CA TYR A 44 3.93 -0.58 8.11
C TYR A 44 2.48 -0.87 8.57
N GLN A 45 2.16 -0.62 9.83
CA GLN A 45 0.84 -0.95 10.40
C GLN A 45 -0.29 -0.16 9.74
N SER A 46 -0.08 1.13 9.48
CA SER A 46 -1.03 1.99 8.79
C SER A 46 -1.27 1.51 7.36
N ILE A 47 -0.20 1.20 6.63
CA ILE A 47 -0.29 0.69 5.26
C ILE A 47 -0.98 -0.68 5.24
N PHE A 48 -0.64 -1.57 6.17
CA PHE A 48 -1.26 -2.89 6.28
C PHE A 48 -2.76 -2.79 6.48
N LYS A 49 -3.22 -1.90 7.38
CA LYS A 49 -4.65 -1.66 7.60
C LYS A 49 -5.35 -1.19 6.33
N GLU A 50 -4.78 -0.23 5.60
CA GLU A 50 -5.33 0.24 4.33
C GLU A 50 -5.41 -0.87 3.27
N ILE A 51 -4.42 -1.76 3.21
CA ILE A 51 -4.42 -2.93 2.32
C ILE A 51 -5.55 -3.90 2.69
N VAL A 52 -5.74 -4.18 3.98
CA VAL A 52 -6.80 -5.07 4.47
C VAL A 52 -8.18 -4.48 4.15
N GLU A 53 -8.40 -3.20 4.43
CA GLU A 53 -9.66 -2.53 4.11
C GLU A 53 -9.92 -2.52 2.60
N TYR A 54 -8.92 -2.18 1.78
CA TYR A 54 -9.05 -2.26 0.33
C TYR A 54 -9.42 -3.68 -0.14
N ARG A 55 -8.76 -4.73 0.40
CA ARG A 55 -9.08 -6.12 0.07
C ARG A 55 -10.50 -6.52 0.50
N ARG A 56 -10.97 -6.04 1.65
CA ARG A 56 -12.36 -6.26 2.10
C ARG A 56 -13.36 -5.63 1.13
N MET A 57 -13.10 -4.40 0.68
CA MET A 57 -13.99 -3.70 -0.25
C MET A 57 -14.11 -4.41 -1.61
N ILE A 58 -13.01 -4.94 -2.15
CA ILE A 58 -13.03 -5.62 -3.46
C ILE A 58 -13.35 -7.12 -3.38
N GLY A 59 -13.11 -7.75 -2.22
CA GLY A 59 -13.30 -9.18 -1.99
C GLY A 59 -14.66 -9.55 -1.39
N CYS A 60 -15.49 -8.56 -1.03
CA CYS A 60 -16.86 -8.80 -0.57
C CYS A 60 -17.86 -9.17 -1.68
N PHE A 61 -17.42 -9.37 -2.93
CA PHE A 61 -18.15 -10.23 -3.86
C PHE A 61 -17.97 -11.69 -3.41
N LYS A 62 -18.63 -12.05 -2.30
CA LYS A 62 -19.02 -13.44 -2.09
C LYS A 62 -19.77 -13.84 -3.35
N ASN A 63 -19.32 -14.92 -3.98
CA ASN A 63 -20.02 -15.62 -5.05
C ASN A 63 -21.53 -15.53 -4.80
N GLU A 64 -22.25 -14.79 -5.64
CA GLU A 64 -23.65 -15.08 -5.85
C GLU A 64 -23.69 -16.47 -6.49
N GLU A 65 -24.49 -17.35 -5.89
CA GLU A 65 -24.63 -18.78 -6.17
C GLU A 65 -24.89 -19.10 -7.65
#